data_AF-A0A542UVD9-F1
#
_entry.id   AF-A0A542UVD9-F1
#
_cell.length_a   1.000
_cell.length_b   1.000
_cell.length_c   1.000
_cell.angle_alpha   90.00
_cell.angle_beta   90.00
_cell.angle_gamma   90.00
#
_symmetry.space_group_name_H-M   'P 1'
#
loop_
_entity.id
_entity.type
_entity.pdbx_description
1 polymer ?
#
loop_
_entity_poly.entity_id
_entity_poly.type
_entity_poly.pdbx_seq_one_letter_code
_entity_poly.pdbx_strand_id
1 'polypeptide(L)'
;MVGVAVVTGCTAPPAPTGASPVTSSAAASSAAPSPPAPAPDAAAVEERGAPLEPRGGPTLALLAADAPGVAARDDGALDVTVATTDGTTSAWLAAPAGTTLHVLADGTVAVRDATGVTVAAVGAARGAAGAPRWTADAPTGLALLTAPAGTGAASAAPVTFVVGGTAVDSATWGENEGGRSLAVDPAAWARGGGIAAQEAVATQLAAAEPEAASASMRDQLGCHALGAPEKETWNLEPWRPEVDGLTMLATRCNPTATDAG
;
A
#
# COMPACT_ATOMS: atom_id res chain seq x y z
N MET A 1 -3.22 -50.65 72.66
CA MET A 1 -3.92 -49.79 73.62
C MET A 1 -4.93 -48.98 72.84
N VAL A 2 -6.21 -49.06 73.24
CA VAL A 2 -7.34 -48.17 72.90
C VAL A 2 -7.80 -48.24 71.43
N GLY A 3 -9.06 -48.51 71.10
CA GLY A 3 -10.29 -48.67 71.89
C GLY A 3 -11.47 -48.40 70.96
N VAL A 4 -12.30 -49.41 70.72
CA VAL A 4 -13.53 -49.36 69.90
C VAL A 4 -14.58 -48.51 70.62
N ALA A 5 -15.25 -47.61 69.91
CA ALA A 5 -16.38 -46.83 70.43
C ALA A 5 -17.68 -47.19 69.71
N VAL A 6 -18.69 -47.49 70.52
CA VAL A 6 -20.05 -47.93 70.18
C VAL A 6 -20.98 -46.74 69.98
N VAL A 7 -21.95 -46.90 69.07
CA VAL A 7 -23.03 -45.97 68.73
C VAL A 7 -24.15 -45.98 69.79
N THR A 8 -24.77 -44.83 70.05
CA THR A 8 -26.18 -44.74 70.48
C THR A 8 -26.74 -43.35 70.17
N GLY A 9 -28.01 -43.30 69.75
CA GLY A 9 -28.65 -42.16 69.08
C GLY A 9 -29.58 -41.30 69.95
N CYS A 10 -30.33 -40.45 69.23
CA CYS A 10 -31.52 -39.66 69.62
C CYS A 10 -31.20 -38.33 70.36
N THR A 11 -31.76 -37.15 70.07
CA THR A 11 -33.03 -36.77 69.41
C THR A 11 -32.90 -35.33 68.88
N ALA A 12 -33.51 -35.02 67.72
CA ALA A 12 -33.55 -33.66 67.15
C ALA A 12 -34.79 -32.86 67.62
N PRO A 13 -34.68 -31.54 67.86
CA PRO A 13 -35.83 -30.66 68.05
C PRO A 13 -36.40 -30.17 66.70
N PRO A 14 -37.68 -29.78 66.63
CA PRO A 14 -38.33 -29.37 65.38
C PRO A 14 -37.82 -28.01 64.88
N ALA A 15 -37.66 -27.91 63.56
CA ALA A 15 -37.25 -26.69 62.86
C ALA A 15 -38.40 -25.65 62.85
N PRO A 16 -38.11 -24.35 63.04
CA PRO A 16 -39.08 -23.29 62.80
C PRO A 16 -39.31 -23.09 61.30
N THR A 17 -40.57 -22.88 60.92
CA THR A 17 -40.99 -22.43 59.58
C THR A 17 -40.40 -21.05 59.28
N GLY A 18 -39.29 -21.01 58.54
CA GLY A 18 -38.64 -19.79 58.06
C GLY A 18 -38.85 -19.60 56.57
N ALA A 19 -39.36 -18.42 56.20
CA ALA A 19 -39.74 -18.00 54.86
C ALA A 19 -38.64 -18.18 53.80
N SER A 20 -39.05 -18.48 52.56
CA SER A 20 -38.20 -18.48 51.38
C SER A 20 -37.56 -17.10 51.15
N PRO A 21 -36.23 -17.01 50.96
CA PRO A 21 -35.62 -15.77 50.52
C PRO A 21 -35.94 -15.54 49.04
N VAL A 22 -36.61 -14.43 48.73
CA VAL A 22 -36.65 -13.89 47.37
C VAL A 22 -35.26 -13.33 47.04
N THR A 23 -34.46 -14.12 46.34
CA THR A 23 -33.25 -13.62 45.67
C THR A 23 -33.67 -12.73 44.50
N SER A 24 -33.66 -11.42 44.71
CA SER A 24 -33.63 -10.45 43.61
C SER A 24 -32.29 -10.55 42.91
N SER A 25 -32.22 -11.38 41.86
CA SER A 25 -31.17 -11.27 40.84
C SER A 25 -31.37 -9.94 40.11
N ALA A 26 -30.58 -8.94 40.46
CA ALA A 26 -30.36 -7.79 39.60
C ALA A 26 -29.61 -8.29 38.36
N ALA A 27 -30.34 -8.50 37.26
CA ALA A 27 -29.74 -8.76 35.97
C ALA A 27 -28.88 -7.55 35.60
N ALA A 28 -27.55 -7.73 35.65
CA ALA A 28 -26.64 -6.79 35.01
C ALA A 28 -27.04 -6.72 33.54
N SER A 29 -27.55 -5.56 33.12
CA SER A 29 -27.77 -5.28 31.71
C SER A 29 -26.40 -5.25 31.04
N SER A 30 -25.98 -6.39 30.47
CA SER A 30 -24.96 -6.39 29.43
C SER A 30 -25.52 -5.57 28.27
N ALA A 31 -25.12 -4.31 28.19
CA ALA A 31 -25.37 -3.50 27.02
C ALA A 31 -24.84 -4.29 25.80
N ALA A 32 -25.71 -4.51 24.82
CA ALA A 32 -25.28 -5.11 23.56
C ALA A 32 -24.12 -4.27 22.99
N PRO A 33 -23.07 -4.90 22.43
CA PRO A 33 -22.01 -4.16 21.78
C PRO A 33 -22.62 -3.23 20.73
N SER A 34 -22.22 -1.96 20.74
CA SER A 34 -22.67 -1.01 19.72
C SER A 34 -22.33 -1.56 18.33
N PRO A 35 -23.20 -1.38 17.34
CA PRO A 35 -22.87 -1.78 15.97
C PRO A 35 -21.55 -1.12 15.57
N PRO A 36 -20.68 -1.82 14.81
CA PRO A 36 -19.43 -1.24 14.34
C PRO A 36 -19.74 0.05 13.57
N ALA A 37 -18.91 1.07 13.78
CA ALA A 37 -19.04 2.32 13.06
C ALA A 37 -18.99 2.05 11.54
N PRO A 38 -19.79 2.77 10.73
CA PRO A 38 -19.75 2.62 9.28
C PRO A 38 -18.35 2.95 8.75
N ALA A 39 -17.95 2.27 7.68
CA ALA A 39 -16.71 2.60 6.97
C ALA A 39 -16.74 4.07 6.49
N PRO A 40 -15.61 4.79 6.56
CA PRO A 40 -15.54 6.17 6.13
C PRO A 40 -15.70 6.29 4.61
N ASP A 41 -16.33 7.37 4.14
CA ASP A 41 -16.27 7.76 2.74
C ASP A 41 -14.98 8.57 2.44
N ALA A 42 -14.76 8.91 1.18
CA ALA A 42 -13.56 9.63 0.75
C ALA A 42 -13.41 11.00 1.44
N ALA A 43 -14.49 11.76 1.57
CA ALA A 43 -14.47 13.07 2.22
C ALA A 43 -14.06 12.95 3.70
N ALA A 44 -14.57 11.95 4.41
CA ALA A 44 -14.21 11.70 5.80
C ALA A 44 -12.77 11.19 5.99
N VAL A 45 -12.18 10.55 4.96
CA VAL A 45 -10.74 10.20 4.94
C VAL A 45 -9.90 11.44 4.65
N GLU A 46 -10.29 12.29 3.70
CA GLU A 46 -9.60 13.55 3.40
C GLU A 46 -9.59 14.51 4.59
N GLU A 47 -10.71 14.64 5.31
CA GLU A 47 -10.82 15.55 6.46
C GLU A 47 -10.01 15.08 7.68
N ARG A 48 -9.98 13.77 7.94
CA ARG A 48 -9.44 13.21 9.21
C ARG A 48 -8.12 12.48 9.05
N GLY A 49 -7.74 12.13 7.83
CA GLY A 49 -6.52 11.40 7.53
C GLY A 49 -5.28 12.26 7.74
N ALA A 50 -4.16 11.59 8.03
CA ALA A 50 -2.87 12.25 8.02
C ALA A 50 -2.50 12.64 6.57
N PRO A 51 -2.05 13.88 6.31
CA PRO A 51 -1.63 14.30 4.99
C PRO A 51 -0.29 13.64 4.62
N LEU A 52 -0.20 13.12 3.39
CA LEU A 52 1.00 12.59 2.78
C LEU A 52 1.35 13.47 1.58
N GLU A 53 2.44 14.23 1.68
CA GLU A 53 2.86 15.25 0.72
C GLU A 53 4.19 14.89 0.05
N PRO A 54 4.22 13.92 -0.87
CA PRO A 54 5.45 13.62 -1.61
C PRO A 54 5.82 14.80 -2.53
N ARG A 55 7.11 15.05 -2.72
CA ARG A 55 7.61 16.12 -3.59
C ARG A 55 7.02 16.00 -4.99
N GLY A 56 6.42 17.09 -5.48
CA GLY A 56 5.87 17.21 -6.83
C GLY A 56 4.66 16.32 -7.12
N GLY A 57 4.07 15.68 -6.11
CA GLY A 57 2.81 14.96 -6.20
C GLY A 57 1.66 15.69 -5.47
N PRO A 58 0.41 15.20 -5.60
CA PRO A 58 -0.71 15.66 -4.80
C PRO A 58 -0.58 15.27 -3.32
N THR A 59 -1.23 16.02 -2.43
CA THR A 59 -1.46 15.60 -1.05
C THR A 59 -2.47 14.45 -1.02
N LEU A 60 -2.04 13.28 -0.56
CA LEU A 60 -2.92 12.14 -0.27
C LEU A 60 -3.34 12.18 1.21
N ALA A 61 -4.49 11.58 1.54
CA ALA A 61 -4.94 11.47 2.92
C ALA A 61 -4.96 9.99 3.35
N LEU A 62 -4.29 9.69 4.47
CA LEU A 62 -4.23 8.35 5.04
C LEU A 62 -4.90 8.33 6.42
N LEU A 63 -6.07 7.70 6.49
CA LEU A 63 -6.78 7.49 7.76
C LEU A 63 -6.46 6.08 8.28
N ALA A 64 -5.91 5.99 9.48
CA ALA A 64 -5.65 4.74 10.19
C ALA A 64 -6.16 4.86 11.64
N ALA A 65 -6.25 3.72 12.35
CA ALA A 65 -6.71 3.71 13.74
C ALA A 65 -5.76 4.47 14.66
N ASP A 66 -4.45 4.29 14.46
CA ASP A 66 -3.38 5.03 15.09
C ASP A 66 -2.74 5.99 14.09
N ALA A 67 -2.15 7.08 14.57
CA ALA A 67 -1.45 8.03 13.73
C ALA A 67 -0.29 7.33 12.98
N PRO A 68 -0.21 7.44 11.64
CA PRO A 68 0.87 6.83 10.87
C PRO A 68 2.20 7.55 11.15
N GLY A 69 3.29 6.78 11.15
CA GLY A 69 4.63 7.35 11.08
C GLY A 69 4.95 7.76 9.65
N VAL A 70 5.43 8.98 9.44
CA VAL A 70 5.80 9.50 8.11
C VAL A 70 7.19 10.10 8.19
N ALA A 71 8.11 9.63 7.36
CA ALA A 71 9.46 10.15 7.24
C ALA A 71 9.75 10.52 5.79
N ALA A 72 10.26 11.73 5.55
CA ALA A 72 10.68 12.16 4.23
C ALA A 72 12.03 11.53 3.86
N ARG A 73 12.17 11.16 2.59
CA ARG A 73 13.41 10.69 1.97
C ARG A 73 14.10 11.84 1.22
N ASP A 74 15.39 11.68 0.95
CA ASP A 74 16.18 12.69 0.22
C ASP A 74 15.70 12.90 -1.22
N ASP A 75 15.11 11.88 -1.85
CA ASP A 75 14.49 11.96 -3.18
C ASP A 75 13.09 12.61 -3.17
N GLY A 76 12.60 13.01 -1.99
CA GLY A 76 11.29 13.64 -1.80
C GLY A 76 10.11 12.68 -1.72
N ALA A 77 10.35 11.36 -1.75
CA ALA A 77 9.34 10.38 -1.38
C ALA A 77 9.16 10.30 0.15
N LEU A 78 8.13 9.58 0.59
CA LEU A 78 7.81 9.37 2.00
C LEU A 78 7.89 7.89 2.33
N ASP A 79 8.60 7.53 3.40
CA ASP A 79 8.45 6.24 4.08
C ASP A 79 7.30 6.34 5.09
N VAL A 80 6.26 5.54 4.87
CA VAL A 80 5.05 5.55 5.70
C VAL A 80 4.95 4.23 6.47
N THR A 81 4.68 4.32 7.78
CA THR A 81 4.49 3.18 8.68
C THR A 81 3.11 3.23 9.32
N VAL A 82 2.36 2.14 9.22
CA VAL A 82 1.03 1.98 9.80
C VAL A 82 1.03 0.75 10.72
N ALA A 83 0.42 0.85 11.89
CA ALA A 83 0.15 -0.31 12.74
C ALA A 83 -1.02 -1.10 12.15
N THR A 84 -0.83 -2.40 11.94
CA THR A 84 -1.86 -3.28 11.37
C THR A 84 -2.25 -4.36 12.36
N THR A 85 -3.54 -4.70 12.38
CA THR A 85 -4.07 -5.82 13.16
C THR A 85 -4.67 -6.83 12.19
N ASP A 86 -4.26 -8.10 12.32
CA ASP A 86 -4.69 -9.20 11.47
C ASP A 86 -6.21 -9.26 11.28
N GLY A 87 -6.63 -9.46 10.04
CA GLY A 87 -8.04 -9.65 9.68
C GLY A 87 -8.87 -8.36 9.68
N THR A 88 -8.24 -7.18 9.79
CA THR A 88 -8.94 -5.89 9.80
C THR A 88 -8.39 -4.93 8.74
N THR A 89 -9.26 -4.06 8.24
CA THR A 89 -8.82 -2.88 7.49
C THR A 89 -8.03 -1.98 8.43
N SER A 90 -6.76 -1.79 8.11
CA SER A 90 -5.81 -1.07 8.96
C SER A 90 -5.70 0.41 8.56
N ALA A 91 -5.93 0.72 7.28
CA ALA A 91 -5.98 2.11 6.81
C ALA A 91 -6.83 2.27 5.55
N TRP A 92 -7.30 3.50 5.35
CA TRP A 92 -7.97 4.00 4.16
C TRP A 92 -7.13 5.11 3.55
N LEU A 93 -6.85 5.01 2.26
CA LEU A 93 -6.14 6.01 1.47
C LEU A 93 -7.13 6.69 0.53
N ALA A 94 -7.18 8.01 0.58
CA ALA A 94 -7.89 8.87 -0.36
C ALA A 94 -6.89 9.69 -1.20
N ALA A 95 -7.26 9.95 -2.44
CA ALA A 95 -6.57 10.89 -3.32
C ALA A 95 -7.49 12.09 -3.59
N PRO A 96 -6.93 13.29 -3.81
CA PRO A 96 -7.74 14.49 -3.93
C PRO A 96 -8.63 14.47 -5.17
N ALA A 97 -9.68 15.29 -5.13
CA ALA A 97 -10.58 15.49 -6.26
C ALA A 97 -9.84 15.75 -7.58
N GLY A 98 -10.33 15.15 -8.67
CA GLY A 98 -9.70 15.21 -9.99
C GLY A 98 -8.63 14.14 -10.24
N THR A 99 -8.34 13.31 -9.24
CA THR A 99 -7.49 12.12 -9.39
C THR A 99 -8.26 10.83 -9.09
N THR A 100 -7.68 9.70 -9.46
CA THR A 100 -8.23 8.36 -9.24
C THR A 100 -7.16 7.40 -8.73
N LEU A 101 -7.52 6.58 -7.75
CA LEU A 101 -6.67 5.51 -7.22
C LEU A 101 -6.87 4.23 -8.02
N HIS A 102 -5.76 3.64 -8.47
CA HIS A 102 -5.75 2.36 -9.20
C HIS A 102 -4.84 1.38 -8.46
N VAL A 103 -5.43 0.38 -7.81
CA VAL A 103 -4.66 -0.71 -7.19
C VAL A 103 -4.24 -1.70 -8.29
N LEU A 104 -2.93 -1.91 -8.42
CA LEU A 104 -2.32 -2.71 -9.46
C LEU A 104 -2.05 -4.15 -9.00
N ALA A 105 -1.78 -5.03 -9.96
CA ALA A 105 -1.65 -6.47 -9.72
C ALA A 105 -0.48 -6.86 -8.80
N ASP A 106 0.57 -6.04 -8.73
CA ASP A 106 1.71 -6.22 -7.83
C ASP A 106 1.48 -5.63 -6.43
N GLY A 107 0.27 -5.15 -6.15
CA GLY A 107 -0.11 -4.56 -4.88
C GLY A 107 0.36 -3.12 -4.69
N THR A 108 0.85 -2.45 -5.75
CA THR A 108 1.09 -1.00 -5.74
C THR A 108 -0.19 -0.21 -6.05
N VAL A 109 -0.20 1.10 -5.80
CA VAL A 109 -1.34 1.98 -6.13
C VAL A 109 -0.86 3.16 -6.97
N ALA A 110 -1.44 3.34 -8.16
CA ALA A 110 -1.20 4.52 -9.00
C ALA A 110 -2.27 5.59 -8.75
N VAL A 111 -1.85 6.84 -8.60
CA VAL A 111 -2.73 8.01 -8.50
C VAL A 111 -2.71 8.73 -9.84
N ARG A 112 -3.80 8.63 -10.61
CA ARG A 112 -3.88 9.18 -11.97
C ARG A 112 -4.75 10.41 -12.03
N ASP A 113 -4.27 11.45 -12.70
CA ASP A 113 -5.08 12.63 -13.00
C ASP A 113 -6.07 12.37 -14.15
N ALA A 114 -6.88 13.38 -14.48
CA ALA A 114 -7.86 13.31 -15.56
C ALA A 114 -7.27 13.10 -16.96
N THR A 115 -5.96 13.35 -17.16
CA THR A 115 -5.25 13.13 -18.43
C THR A 115 -4.63 11.73 -18.51
N GLY A 116 -4.64 10.98 -17.40
CA GLY A 116 -4.06 9.64 -17.29
C GLY A 116 -2.60 9.63 -16.84
N VAL A 117 -2.03 10.79 -16.47
CA VAL A 117 -0.67 10.85 -15.91
C VAL A 117 -0.70 10.35 -14.47
N THR A 118 0.23 9.46 -14.13
CA THR A 118 0.42 8.98 -12.76
C THR A 118 1.21 10.04 -11.99
N VAL A 119 0.50 10.86 -11.23
CA VAL A 119 1.03 12.03 -10.47
C VAL A 119 1.53 11.67 -9.07
N ALA A 120 1.17 10.49 -8.58
CA ALA A 120 1.78 9.86 -7.41
C ALA A 120 1.66 8.34 -7.49
N ALA A 121 2.50 7.64 -6.74
CA ALA A 121 2.44 6.19 -6.60
C ALA A 121 2.68 5.78 -5.15
N VAL A 122 1.98 4.74 -4.72
CA VAL A 122 2.15 4.09 -3.42
C VAL A 122 2.72 2.70 -3.65
N GLY A 123 3.85 2.42 -3.02
CA GLY A 123 4.52 1.13 -3.08
C GLY A 123 3.70 0.02 -2.42
N ALA A 124 4.02 -1.22 -2.79
CA ALA A 124 3.42 -2.38 -2.15
C ALA A 124 3.69 -2.36 -0.64
N ALA A 125 2.65 -2.66 0.13
CA ALA A 125 2.73 -2.77 1.57
C ALA A 125 3.65 -3.94 1.98
N ARG A 126 4.58 -3.70 2.90
CA ARG A 126 5.52 -4.69 3.41
C ARG A 126 5.48 -4.73 4.93
N GLY A 127 5.45 -5.93 5.51
CA GLY A 127 5.48 -6.10 6.96
C GLY A 127 5.28 -7.56 7.36
N ALA A 128 5.54 -7.88 8.63
CA ALA A 128 5.40 -9.24 9.15
C ALA A 128 3.93 -9.70 9.29
N ALA A 129 2.96 -8.77 9.18
CA ALA A 129 1.53 -9.03 9.29
C ALA A 129 0.97 -9.70 8.03
N GLY A 130 1.03 -11.04 7.97
CA GLY A 130 0.17 -11.85 7.13
C GLY A 130 0.19 -11.59 5.61
N ALA A 131 1.21 -10.92 5.05
CA ALA A 131 1.24 -10.38 3.69
C ALA A 131 0.19 -9.26 3.47
N PRO A 132 0.45 -8.04 3.97
CA PRO A 132 -0.47 -6.93 3.84
C PRO A 132 -0.63 -6.53 2.37
N ARG A 133 -1.83 -6.06 1.99
CA ARG A 133 -2.11 -5.64 0.61
C ARG A 133 -3.06 -4.47 0.53
N TRP A 134 -2.90 -3.69 -0.53
CA TRP A 134 -3.89 -2.72 -0.97
C TRP A 134 -5.01 -3.42 -1.75
N THR A 135 -6.25 -2.98 -1.54
CA THR A 135 -7.42 -3.37 -2.34
C THR A 135 -8.25 -2.15 -2.67
N ALA A 136 -8.80 -2.07 -3.88
CA ALA A 136 -9.67 -0.98 -4.29
C ALA A 136 -11.06 -1.11 -3.65
N ASP A 137 -11.62 0.01 -3.20
CA ASP A 137 -13.01 0.12 -2.76
C ASP A 137 -13.82 0.91 -3.79
N ALA A 138 -14.38 0.21 -4.77
CA ALA A 138 -15.05 0.84 -5.92
C ALA A 138 -16.20 1.80 -5.53
N PRO A 139 -17.06 1.51 -4.53
CA PRO A 139 -18.09 2.44 -4.08
C PRO A 139 -17.58 3.80 -3.57
N THR A 140 -16.41 3.83 -2.93
CA THR A 140 -15.88 5.05 -2.30
C THR A 140 -14.72 5.67 -3.07
N GLY A 141 -14.11 4.94 -4.00
CA GLY A 141 -12.90 5.35 -4.70
C GLY A 141 -11.62 5.27 -3.85
N LEU A 142 -11.70 4.66 -2.66
CA LEU A 142 -10.58 4.52 -1.73
C LEU A 142 -9.67 3.33 -2.10
N ALA A 143 -8.43 3.37 -1.60
CA ALA A 143 -7.60 2.17 -1.46
C ALA A 143 -7.52 1.76 0.01
N LEU A 144 -7.78 0.48 0.27
CA LEU A 144 -7.85 -0.10 1.61
C LEU A 144 -6.58 -0.91 1.88
N LEU A 145 -5.88 -0.63 2.98
CA LEU A 145 -4.79 -1.47 3.44
C LEU A 145 -5.34 -2.54 4.40
N THR A 146 -5.17 -3.81 4.05
CA THR A 146 -5.64 -4.93 4.86
C THR A 146 -4.51 -5.93 5.12
N ALA A 147 -4.39 -6.37 6.37
CA ALA A 147 -3.57 -7.52 6.75
C ALA A 147 -4.47 -8.77 6.81
N PRO A 148 -4.13 -9.88 6.11
CA PRO A 148 -4.87 -11.13 6.22
C PRO A 148 -4.95 -11.62 7.67
N ALA A 149 -6.04 -12.32 8.01
CA ALA A 149 -6.17 -12.92 9.33
C ALA A 149 -5.11 -14.02 9.52
N GLY A 150 -4.25 -13.87 10.54
CA GLY A 150 -3.36 -14.92 10.99
C GLY A 150 -4.11 -16.03 11.73
N THR A 151 -3.45 -17.18 11.91
CA THR A 151 -3.98 -18.31 12.69
C THR A 151 -3.69 -18.20 14.19
N GLY A 152 -2.97 -17.15 14.61
CA GLY A 152 -2.58 -16.88 16.00
C GLY A 152 -3.38 -15.77 16.65
N ALA A 153 -3.02 -15.43 17.90
CA ALA A 153 -3.58 -14.26 18.57
C ALA A 153 -3.19 -12.99 17.79
N ALA A 154 -4.17 -12.12 17.53
CA ALA A 154 -3.95 -10.86 16.83
C ALA A 154 -2.93 -10.01 17.61
N SER A 155 -1.80 -9.70 16.98
CA SER A 155 -0.80 -8.76 17.50
C SER A 155 -0.65 -7.63 16.50
N ALA A 156 -0.62 -6.40 16.99
CA ALA A 156 -0.31 -5.27 16.14
C ALA A 156 1.12 -5.41 15.59
N ALA A 157 1.29 -5.26 14.28
CA ALA A 157 2.58 -5.30 13.63
C ALA A 157 2.71 -4.16 12.61
N PRO A 158 3.91 -3.55 12.49
CA PRO A 158 4.13 -2.45 11.58
C PRO A 158 4.13 -2.94 10.14
N VAL A 159 3.47 -2.16 9.28
CA VAL A 159 3.51 -2.27 7.83
C VAL A 159 4.04 -0.97 7.26
N THR A 160 4.97 -1.09 6.33
CA THR A 160 5.66 0.02 5.69
C THR A 160 5.39 0.04 4.19
N PHE A 161 5.29 1.24 3.62
CA PHE A 161 5.24 1.46 2.17
C PHE A 161 5.81 2.84 1.83
N VAL A 162 6.19 3.02 0.58
CA VAL A 162 6.72 4.29 0.07
C VAL A 162 5.60 5.05 -0.65
N VAL A 163 5.56 6.37 -0.51
CA VAL A 163 4.70 7.25 -1.32
C VAL A 163 5.57 8.24 -2.09
N GLY A 164 5.48 8.24 -3.41
CA GLY A 164 6.27 9.07 -4.31
C GLY A 164 5.41 9.96 -5.21
N GLY A 165 5.93 11.13 -5.58
CA GLY A 165 5.29 12.10 -6.47
C GLY A 165 6.07 12.21 -7.78
N THR A 166 7.05 13.11 -7.84
CA THR A 166 8.01 13.20 -8.94
C THR A 166 8.78 11.89 -9.11
N ALA A 167 8.60 11.25 -10.27
CA ALA A 167 9.23 9.97 -10.61
C ALA A 167 10.43 10.14 -11.57
N VAL A 168 10.52 11.28 -12.26
CA VAL A 168 11.64 11.64 -13.15
C VAL A 168 12.31 12.90 -12.59
N ASP A 169 13.55 12.78 -12.10
CA ASP A 169 14.31 13.92 -11.62
C ASP A 169 14.86 14.76 -12.78
N SER A 170 15.29 14.11 -13.88
CA SER A 170 15.65 14.81 -15.11
C SER A 170 15.49 13.97 -16.38
N ALA A 171 15.34 14.65 -17.52
CA ALA A 171 15.38 14.05 -18.85
C ALA A 171 16.10 15.02 -19.79
N THR A 172 17.26 14.63 -20.32
CA THR A 172 18.11 15.53 -21.10
C THR A 172 18.48 14.93 -22.45
N TRP A 173 18.17 15.63 -23.54
CA TRP A 173 18.57 15.25 -24.88
C TRP A 173 20.06 15.50 -25.11
N GLY A 174 20.72 14.55 -25.80
CA GLY A 174 22.10 14.63 -26.23
C GLY A 174 22.41 13.62 -27.32
N GLU A 175 23.69 13.28 -27.44
CA GLU A 175 24.17 12.23 -28.35
C GLU A 175 24.76 11.08 -27.53
N ASN A 176 24.36 9.85 -27.82
CA ASN A 176 24.90 8.64 -27.23
C ASN A 176 24.84 7.48 -28.24
N GLU A 177 25.78 6.54 -28.14
CA GLU A 177 25.84 5.33 -29.00
C GLU A 177 25.72 5.61 -30.52
N GLY A 178 26.15 6.80 -30.96
CA GLY A 178 26.17 7.19 -32.38
C GLY A 178 24.92 7.91 -32.90
N GLY A 179 24.00 8.31 -32.02
CA GLY A 179 22.87 9.15 -32.41
C GLY A 179 22.19 9.87 -31.25
N ARG A 180 21.08 10.55 -31.57
CA ARG A 180 20.30 11.30 -30.59
C ARG A 180 19.78 10.36 -29.49
N SER A 181 19.91 10.77 -28.23
CA SER A 181 19.51 9.98 -27.06
C SER A 181 18.95 10.89 -25.97
N LEU A 182 17.92 10.42 -25.28
CA LEU A 182 17.33 11.05 -24.11
C LEU A 182 17.86 10.35 -22.85
N ALA A 183 18.74 11.02 -22.11
CA ALA A 183 19.23 10.53 -20.84
C ALA A 183 18.19 10.83 -19.75
N VAL A 184 17.47 9.79 -19.30
CA VAL A 184 16.45 9.88 -18.25
C VAL A 184 17.08 9.51 -16.91
N ASP A 185 16.90 10.34 -15.89
CA ASP A 185 17.25 10.05 -14.50
C ASP A 185 15.97 9.91 -13.66
N PRO A 186 15.49 8.67 -13.42
CA PRO A 186 14.39 8.42 -12.52
C PRO A 186 14.77 8.68 -11.05
N ALA A 187 13.81 9.18 -10.29
CA ALA A 187 13.94 9.31 -8.85
C ALA A 187 14.23 7.96 -8.18
N ALA A 188 15.03 7.95 -7.11
CA ALA A 188 15.50 6.71 -6.49
C ALA A 188 14.36 5.80 -6.00
N TRP A 189 13.29 6.36 -5.42
CA TRP A 189 12.09 5.61 -5.04
C TRP A 189 11.42 4.89 -6.22
N ALA A 190 11.53 5.44 -7.43
CA ALA A 190 10.82 4.93 -8.60
C ALA A 190 11.53 3.74 -9.25
N ARG A 191 12.87 3.67 -9.16
CA ARG A 191 13.73 2.64 -9.80
C ARG A 191 13.39 1.20 -9.39
N GLY A 192 12.82 1.00 -8.20
CA GLY A 192 12.38 -0.30 -7.69
C GLY A 192 10.96 -0.29 -7.09
N GLY A 193 10.15 0.72 -7.42
CA GLY A 193 8.88 0.99 -6.76
C GLY A 193 7.69 0.13 -7.23
N GLY A 194 7.91 -0.83 -8.12
CA GLY A 194 6.86 -1.68 -8.71
C GLY A 194 6.14 -1.02 -9.89
N ILE A 195 5.01 -1.59 -10.30
CA ILE A 195 4.29 -1.20 -11.52
C ILE A 195 3.82 0.25 -11.43
N ALA A 196 3.25 0.71 -10.30
CA ALA A 196 2.78 2.09 -10.18
C ALA A 196 3.92 3.12 -10.33
N ALA A 197 5.10 2.79 -9.81
CA ALA A 197 6.27 3.64 -9.97
C ALA A 197 6.77 3.67 -11.42
N GLN A 198 6.78 2.52 -12.11
CA GLN A 198 7.13 2.45 -13.53
C GLN A 198 6.13 3.23 -14.40
N GLU A 199 4.83 3.15 -14.09
CA GLU A 199 3.82 3.99 -14.74
C GLU A 199 4.03 5.48 -14.46
N ALA A 200 4.42 5.86 -13.24
CA ALA A 200 4.77 7.23 -12.90
C ALA A 200 5.95 7.74 -13.74
N VAL A 201 7.03 6.96 -13.86
CA VAL A 201 8.18 7.32 -14.72
C VAL A 201 7.71 7.47 -16.17
N ALA A 202 7.01 6.48 -16.72
CA ALA A 202 6.61 6.48 -18.13
C ALA A 202 5.66 7.63 -18.48
N THR A 203 4.64 7.87 -17.66
CA THR A 203 3.63 8.90 -17.96
C THR A 203 4.13 10.31 -17.69
N GLN A 204 4.93 10.53 -16.64
CA GLN A 204 5.55 11.84 -16.40
C GLN A 204 6.60 12.16 -17.47
N LEU A 205 7.40 11.18 -17.87
CA LEU A 205 8.36 11.35 -18.97
C LEU A 205 7.64 11.68 -20.28
N ALA A 206 6.58 10.95 -20.64
CA ALA A 206 5.79 11.22 -21.84
C ALA A 206 5.10 12.60 -21.81
N ALA A 207 4.69 13.07 -20.63
CA ALA A 207 4.12 14.41 -20.47
C ALA A 207 5.15 15.52 -20.66
N ALA A 208 6.39 15.32 -20.18
CA ALA A 208 7.48 16.27 -20.34
C ALA A 208 8.13 16.23 -21.73
N GLU A 209 8.31 15.01 -22.26
CA GLU A 209 9.01 14.69 -23.51
C GLU A 209 8.11 13.78 -24.37
N PRO A 210 7.17 14.34 -25.16
CA PRO A 210 6.16 13.56 -25.89
C PRO A 210 6.73 12.49 -26.84
N GLU A 211 7.94 12.68 -27.37
CA GLU A 211 8.60 11.69 -28.22
C GLU A 211 8.96 10.40 -27.48
N ALA A 212 9.22 10.48 -26.17
CA ALA A 212 9.48 9.31 -25.32
C ALA A 212 8.27 8.38 -25.20
N ALA A 213 7.08 8.83 -25.63
CA ALA A 213 5.88 8.02 -25.72
C ALA A 213 5.84 7.08 -26.94
N SER A 214 6.82 7.14 -27.85
CA SER A 214 6.95 6.18 -28.96
C SER A 214 7.09 4.73 -28.45
N ALA A 215 6.64 3.74 -29.22
CA ALA A 215 6.65 2.35 -28.78
C ALA A 215 8.08 1.87 -28.43
N SER A 216 9.04 2.11 -29.34
CA SER A 216 10.45 1.77 -29.10
C SER A 216 11.01 2.40 -27.82
N MET A 217 10.80 3.70 -27.57
CA MET A 217 11.35 4.35 -26.37
C MET A 217 10.66 3.89 -25.08
N ARG A 218 9.36 3.58 -25.11
CA ARG A 218 8.67 2.97 -23.96
C ARG A 218 9.19 1.57 -23.64
N ASP A 219 9.46 0.76 -24.66
CA ASP A 219 10.00 -0.59 -24.49
C ASP A 219 11.45 -0.55 -23.96
N GLN A 220 12.27 0.39 -24.44
CA GLN A 220 13.59 0.68 -23.89
C GLN A 220 13.50 1.10 -22.41
N LEU A 221 12.59 2.03 -22.07
CA LEU A 221 12.38 2.51 -20.71
C LEU A 221 12.01 1.35 -19.76
N GLY A 222 11.06 0.50 -20.17
CA GLY A 222 10.69 -0.69 -19.41
C GLY A 222 11.86 -1.67 -19.26
N CYS A 223 12.64 -1.88 -20.32
CA CYS A 223 13.83 -2.71 -20.27
C CYS A 223 14.88 -2.19 -19.28
N HIS A 224 15.13 -0.88 -19.25
CA HIS A 224 16.03 -0.27 -18.28
C HIS A 224 15.53 -0.41 -16.85
N ALA A 225 14.25 -0.18 -16.60
CA ALA A 225 13.65 -0.33 -15.29
C ALA A 225 13.79 -1.76 -14.74
N LEU A 226 13.75 -2.78 -15.61
CA LEU A 226 13.87 -4.19 -15.22
C LEU A 226 15.32 -4.69 -15.15
N GLY A 227 16.13 -4.35 -16.15
CA GLY A 227 17.46 -4.93 -16.35
C GLY A 227 18.62 -4.09 -15.87
N ALA A 228 18.41 -2.78 -15.64
CA ALA A 228 19.46 -1.85 -15.27
C ALA A 228 18.99 -0.70 -14.34
N PRO A 229 18.22 -0.98 -13.27
CA PRO A 229 17.63 0.07 -12.44
C PRO A 229 18.67 0.96 -11.74
N GLU A 230 19.86 0.42 -11.46
CA GLU A 230 20.96 1.11 -10.76
C GLU A 230 21.82 2.00 -11.66
N LYS A 231 21.59 2.04 -12.98
CA LYS A 231 22.31 2.96 -13.87
C LYS A 231 21.94 4.40 -13.57
N GLU A 232 22.91 5.30 -13.49
CA GLU A 232 22.67 6.74 -13.27
C GLU A 232 21.63 7.29 -14.23
N THR A 233 21.78 7.06 -15.54
CA THR A 233 20.75 7.39 -16.53
C THR A 233 20.30 6.17 -17.33
N TRP A 234 19.05 6.22 -17.77
CA TRP A 234 18.44 5.33 -18.75
C TRP A 234 18.38 6.09 -20.07
N ASN A 235 19.20 5.68 -21.03
CA ASN A 235 19.33 6.36 -22.30
C ASN A 235 18.30 5.79 -23.28
N LEU A 236 17.40 6.63 -23.78
CA LEU A 236 16.35 6.24 -24.70
C LEU A 236 16.63 6.83 -26.07
N GLU A 237 16.73 5.98 -27.08
CA GLU A 237 17.09 6.38 -28.44
C GLU A 237 15.91 6.21 -29.39
N PRO A 238 15.41 7.30 -30.02
CA PRO A 238 14.26 7.23 -30.93
C PRO A 238 14.56 6.47 -32.24
N TRP A 239 15.84 6.23 -32.54
CA TRP A 239 16.29 5.54 -33.75
C TRP A 239 16.46 4.02 -33.56
N ARG A 240 16.29 3.50 -32.34
CA ARG A 240 16.29 2.05 -32.09
C ARG A 240 15.05 1.41 -32.72
N PRO A 241 15.18 0.26 -33.39
CA PRO A 241 14.02 -0.40 -33.97
C PRO A 241 13.06 -0.90 -32.90
N GLU A 242 11.79 -0.99 -33.26
CA GLU A 242 10.79 -1.71 -32.47
C GLU A 242 11.05 -3.22 -32.59
N VAL A 243 11.15 -3.89 -31.44
CA VAL A 243 11.33 -5.35 -31.32
C VAL A 243 10.41 -5.86 -30.23
N ASP A 244 10.13 -7.17 -30.20
CA ASP A 244 9.38 -7.74 -29.08
C ASP A 244 10.18 -7.63 -27.76
N GLY A 245 9.48 -7.66 -26.63
CA GLY A 245 10.09 -7.46 -25.31
C GLY A 245 11.17 -8.48 -24.94
N LEU A 246 11.09 -9.73 -25.44
CA LEU A 246 12.13 -10.72 -25.19
C LEU A 246 13.40 -10.37 -25.95
N THR A 247 13.26 -9.95 -27.21
CA THR A 247 14.37 -9.45 -28.02
C THR A 247 14.99 -8.18 -27.41
N MET A 248 14.18 -7.24 -26.92
CA MET A 248 14.65 -6.04 -26.21
C MET A 248 15.53 -6.39 -25.00
N LEU A 249 15.09 -7.35 -24.18
CA LEU A 249 15.87 -7.84 -23.03
C LEU A 249 17.12 -8.61 -23.46
N ALA A 250 17.02 -9.48 -24.47
CA ALA A 250 18.14 -10.29 -24.97
C ALA A 250 19.27 -9.43 -25.54
N THR A 251 18.91 -8.29 -26.16
CA THR A 251 19.84 -7.29 -26.69
C THR A 251 20.27 -6.25 -25.65
N ARG A 252 19.95 -6.48 -24.37
CA ARG A 252 20.32 -5.61 -23.24
C ARG A 252 19.84 -4.16 -23.41
N CYS A 253 18.60 -4.01 -23.87
CA CYS A 253 17.91 -2.75 -24.11
C CYS A 253 18.44 -1.92 -25.29
N ASN A 254 19.41 -2.44 -26.05
CA ASN A 254 20.04 -1.74 -27.17
C ASN A 254 19.89 -2.53 -28.49
N PRO A 255 18.65 -2.81 -28.97
CA PRO A 255 18.47 -3.52 -30.22
C PRO A 255 19.02 -2.70 -31.40
N THR A 256 19.44 -3.41 -32.44
CA THR A 256 19.96 -2.86 -33.67
C THR A 256 19.09 -3.28 -34.85
N ALA A 257 19.27 -2.67 -36.01
CA ALA A 257 18.47 -2.98 -37.19
C ALA A 257 18.50 -4.46 -37.61
N THR A 258 19.53 -5.23 -37.22
CA THR A 258 19.61 -6.68 -37.50
C THR A 258 18.78 -7.55 -36.55
N ASP A 259 18.33 -6.98 -35.43
CA ASP A 259 17.48 -7.66 -34.44
C ASP A 259 15.99 -7.50 -34.75
N ALA A 260 15.65 -6.56 -35.64
CA ALA A 260 14.30 -6.40 -36.18
C ALA A 260 14.02 -7.53 -37.19
N GLY A 261 13.10 -8.42 -36.82
CA GLY A 261 12.63 -9.55 -37.63
C GLY A 261 11.58 -9.18 -38.66
#